data_AF-E3Q9K5-F1
#
_entry.id   AF-E3Q9K5-F1
#
_cell.length_a   1.000
_cell.length_b   1.000
_cell.length_c   1.000
_cell.angle_alpha   90.00
_cell.angle_beta   90.00
_cell.angle_gamma   90.00
#
_symmetry.space_group_name_H-M   'P 1'
#
loop_
_entity.id
_entity.type
_entity.pdbx_description
1 polymer ?
#
loop_
_entity_poly.entity_id
_entity_poly.type
_entity_poly.pdbx_seq_one_letter_code
_entity_poly.pdbx_strand_id
1 'polypeptide(L)'
;MVVEIVRMIGGAPDPRYKPGTQKLCCRVIEAPSTSPWENEHKLPDRGQLLFLKIFDPLFWHKVVDITERSVKVTIQADKSFSDEFGAYHLLYKRNLTRFNRNKFISTGYSPIAPQFYGGWTATVSSVNQEVSNRSRKIAVLAVEYVDGVCLQDLFGPCGPVEGPVQLYENTKYTASFTTDQHQRMQIMAQLIERYRHARINHCGVSPNNVIISMPRNLDKPRAVLVDYGRAIIDKQRTYPAEFWKHFPTKHHPFLRFGHTRLEHFRVWVPLEWRGPPDDLEHTPLLYHWMMITFGGLVDNPNYTVFAKFSKESMPKKEQP
;
A
#
# COMPACT_ATOMS: atom_id res chain seq x y z
N MET A 1 3.50 -7.23 -23.72
CA MET A 1 4.34 -7.70 -22.60
C MET A 1 4.11 -9.18 -22.45
N VAL A 2 5.20 -9.96 -22.45
CA VAL A 2 5.16 -11.41 -22.18
C VAL A 2 5.90 -11.66 -20.87
N VAL A 3 5.30 -12.47 -20.00
CA VAL A 3 5.84 -12.78 -18.67
C VAL A 3 5.86 -14.28 -18.43
N GLU A 4 6.86 -14.73 -17.68
CA GLU A 4 6.96 -16.06 -17.12
C GLU A 4 6.50 -16.03 -15.66
N ILE A 5 5.61 -16.94 -15.26
CA ILE A 5 5.20 -17.08 -13.86
C ILE A 5 6.33 -17.78 -13.12
N VAL A 6 6.99 -17.07 -12.20
CA VAL A 6 8.06 -17.63 -11.38
C VAL A 6 7.47 -18.38 -10.19
N ARG A 7 6.46 -17.78 -9.54
CA ARG A 7 5.73 -18.42 -8.43
C ARG A 7 4.35 -17.79 -8.21
N MET A 8 3.43 -18.58 -7.68
CA MET A 8 2.17 -18.10 -7.14
C MET A 8 2.37 -17.69 -5.67
N ILE A 9 2.01 -16.46 -5.34
CA ILE A 9 2.13 -15.89 -3.98
C ILE A 9 0.85 -16.12 -3.18
N GLY A 10 -0.32 -16.08 -3.83
CA GLY A 10 -1.60 -16.26 -3.18
C GLY A 10 -2.75 -16.46 -4.16
N GLY A 11 -3.85 -17.00 -3.65
CA GLY A 11 -5.00 -17.40 -4.48
C GLY A 11 -4.84 -18.78 -5.13
N ALA A 12 -3.91 -19.61 -4.64
CA ALA A 12 -3.81 -21.01 -5.01
C ALA A 12 -4.97 -21.82 -4.43
N PRO A 13 -5.50 -22.82 -5.14
CA PRO A 13 -6.50 -23.74 -4.60
C PRO A 13 -5.88 -24.63 -3.51
N ASP A 14 -5.91 -24.15 -2.27
CA ASP A 14 -5.58 -24.90 -1.06
C ASP A 14 -6.76 -24.83 -0.06
N PRO A 15 -6.80 -25.64 1.01
CA PRO A 15 -7.91 -25.63 1.97
C PRO A 15 -8.18 -24.27 2.65
N ARG A 16 -7.21 -23.35 2.62
CA ARG A 16 -7.28 -21.97 3.12
C ARG A 16 -7.52 -20.95 2.00
N TYR A 17 -7.86 -21.41 0.78
CA TYR A 17 -8.17 -20.55 -0.35
C TYR A 17 -9.26 -19.55 0.02
N LYS A 18 -8.93 -18.27 -0.12
CA LYS A 18 -9.87 -17.16 -0.01
C LYS A 18 -10.27 -16.72 -1.42
N PRO A 19 -11.57 -16.72 -1.75
CA PRO A 19 -12.06 -16.16 -3.00
C PRO A 19 -11.54 -14.75 -3.23
N GLY A 20 -11.24 -14.43 -4.49
CA GLY A 20 -10.73 -13.12 -4.89
C GLY A 20 -9.55 -13.22 -5.85
N THR A 21 -8.65 -12.24 -5.74
CA THR A 21 -7.53 -12.08 -6.68
C THR A 21 -6.46 -13.15 -6.52
N GLN A 22 -5.93 -13.62 -7.63
CA GLN A 22 -4.68 -14.38 -7.64
C GLN A 22 -3.49 -13.42 -7.66
N LYS A 23 -2.42 -13.79 -6.96
CA LYS A 23 -1.23 -12.97 -6.77
C LYS A 23 -0.03 -13.76 -7.27
N LEU A 24 0.67 -13.24 -8.27
CA LEU A 24 1.78 -13.92 -8.93
C LEU A 24 3.07 -13.07 -8.86
N CYS A 25 4.21 -13.74 -8.69
CA CYS A 25 5.51 -13.18 -9.04
C CYS A 25 5.85 -13.64 -10.44
N CYS A 26 6.08 -12.69 -11.34
CA CYS A 26 6.38 -12.98 -12.73
C CYS A 26 7.68 -12.30 -13.17
N ARG A 27 8.40 -12.92 -14.09
CA ARG A 27 9.57 -12.34 -14.76
C ARG A 27 9.18 -11.85 -16.15
N VAL A 28 9.56 -10.63 -16.50
CA VAL A 28 9.34 -10.08 -17.85
C VAL A 28 10.27 -10.79 -18.83
N ILE A 29 9.69 -11.51 -19.79
CA ILE A 29 10.44 -12.17 -20.87
C ILE A 29 10.56 -11.24 -22.07
N GLU A 30 9.48 -10.51 -22.36
CA GLU A 30 9.40 -9.51 -23.42
C GLU A 30 8.75 -8.23 -22.88
N ALA A 31 9.52 -7.15 -22.89
CA ALA A 31 9.04 -5.83 -22.50
C ALA A 31 7.95 -5.34 -23.49
N PRO A 32 6.94 -4.60 -23.03
CA PRO A 32 5.96 -4.01 -23.94
C PRO A 32 6.63 -3.02 -24.91
N SER A 33 6.23 -3.07 -26.18
CA SER A 33 6.75 -2.20 -27.24
C SER A 33 6.15 -0.79 -27.22
N THR A 34 4.94 -0.64 -26.67
CA THR A 34 4.26 0.65 -26.52
C THR A 34 3.71 0.80 -25.10
N SER A 35 3.87 2.00 -24.55
CA SER A 35 3.07 2.40 -23.39
C SER A 35 1.67 2.76 -23.89
N PRO A 36 0.59 2.25 -23.27
CA PRO A 36 -0.77 2.70 -23.62
C PRO A 36 -1.00 4.20 -23.35
N TRP A 37 -0.05 4.87 -22.68
CA TRP A 37 -0.06 6.30 -22.40
C TRP A 37 1.27 6.86 -22.89
N GLU A 38 1.27 7.58 -24.02
CA GLU A 38 2.46 7.94 -24.83
C GLU A 38 3.58 8.64 -24.04
N ASN A 39 3.31 9.20 -22.85
CA ASN A 39 4.32 9.91 -22.06
C ASN A 39 4.28 9.63 -20.55
N GLU A 40 3.43 8.72 -20.07
CA GLU A 40 3.15 8.72 -18.64
C GLU A 40 3.77 7.57 -17.86
N HIS A 41 3.82 6.32 -18.33
CA HIS A 41 4.18 5.16 -17.49
C HIS A 41 5.57 4.60 -17.81
N LYS A 42 6.41 4.39 -16.77
CA LYS A 42 7.65 3.60 -16.96
C LYS A 42 7.26 2.17 -17.31
N LEU A 43 7.72 1.68 -18.46
CA LEU A 43 7.50 0.30 -18.89
C LEU A 43 8.40 -0.66 -18.08
N PRO A 44 7.92 -1.89 -17.79
CA PRO A 44 8.77 -2.93 -17.23
C PRO A 44 9.92 -3.30 -18.16
N ASP A 45 11.11 -3.46 -17.59
CA ASP A 45 12.32 -3.85 -18.32
C ASP A 45 12.38 -5.40 -18.48
N ARG A 46 13.04 -5.90 -19.54
CA ARG A 46 13.25 -7.35 -19.72
C ARG A 46 14.05 -7.93 -18.53
N GLY A 47 13.64 -9.10 -18.04
CA GLY A 47 14.24 -9.78 -16.88
C GLY A 47 13.75 -9.25 -15.53
N GLN A 48 12.99 -8.15 -15.50
CA GLN A 48 12.48 -7.57 -14.27
C GLN A 48 11.41 -8.47 -13.61
N LEU A 49 11.41 -8.54 -12.28
CA LEU A 49 10.33 -9.18 -11.51
C LEU A 49 9.15 -8.20 -11.29
N LEU A 50 7.95 -8.71 -11.50
CA LEU A 50 6.68 -8.02 -11.32
C LEU A 50 5.78 -8.78 -10.35
N PHE A 51 5.02 -8.04 -9.56
CA PHE A 51 3.89 -8.58 -8.84
C PHE A 51 2.63 -8.34 -9.68
N LEU A 52 2.01 -9.42 -10.14
CA LEU A 52 0.76 -9.36 -10.90
C LEU A 52 -0.41 -9.79 -10.02
N LYS A 53 -1.41 -8.93 -9.91
CA LYS A 53 -2.69 -9.24 -9.26
C LYS A 53 -3.74 -9.46 -10.34
N ILE A 54 -4.29 -10.66 -10.41
CA ILE A 54 -5.24 -11.10 -11.43
C ILE A 54 -6.67 -11.00 -10.88
N PHE A 55 -7.52 -10.30 -11.62
CA PHE A 55 -8.93 -10.07 -11.31
C PHE A 55 -9.80 -10.88 -12.26
N ASP A 56 -9.88 -12.18 -12.01
CA ASP A 56 -10.65 -13.12 -12.82
C ASP A 56 -11.92 -13.56 -12.09
N PRO A 57 -13.12 -13.21 -12.59
CA PRO A 57 -14.39 -13.48 -11.94
C PRO A 57 -14.65 -14.92 -11.49
N LEU A 58 -14.01 -15.93 -12.12
CA LEU A 58 -14.17 -17.33 -11.72
C LEU A 58 -13.65 -17.61 -10.29
N PHE A 59 -12.76 -16.76 -9.78
CA PHE A 59 -12.16 -16.91 -8.46
C PHE A 59 -12.96 -16.22 -7.35
N TRP A 60 -14.11 -15.58 -7.66
CA TRP A 60 -15.01 -14.89 -6.72
C TRP A 60 -16.21 -15.75 -6.28
N HIS A 61 -16.14 -17.07 -6.47
CA HIS A 61 -17.28 -17.99 -6.37
C HIS A 61 -17.84 -18.24 -4.95
N LYS A 62 -17.19 -17.78 -3.87
CA LYS A 62 -17.79 -17.79 -2.52
C LYS A 62 -17.90 -16.36 -2.00
N VAL A 63 -19.13 -15.87 -1.90
CA VAL A 63 -19.39 -14.57 -1.29
C VAL A 63 -19.32 -14.73 0.23
N VAL A 64 -18.29 -14.14 0.85
CA VAL A 64 -18.10 -14.14 2.31
C VAL A 64 -18.99 -13.10 2.99
N ASP A 65 -19.39 -12.04 2.27
CA ASP A 65 -20.21 -10.94 2.78
C ASP A 65 -21.67 -11.03 2.31
N ILE A 66 -22.62 -11.07 3.24
CA ILE A 66 -24.05 -11.15 2.95
C ILE A 66 -24.52 -9.94 2.13
N THR A 67 -23.88 -8.78 2.29
CA THR A 67 -24.22 -7.56 1.54
C THR A 67 -23.79 -7.62 0.08
N GLU A 68 -22.83 -8.48 -0.27
CA GLU A 68 -22.32 -8.65 -1.63
C GLU A 68 -22.94 -9.84 -2.37
N ARG A 69 -23.79 -10.65 -1.70
CA ARG A 69 -24.39 -11.88 -2.27
C ARG A 69 -25.23 -11.62 -3.51
N SER A 70 -25.81 -10.43 -3.62
CA SER A 70 -26.68 -10.04 -4.74
C SER A 70 -25.90 -9.44 -5.92
N VAL A 71 -24.58 -9.25 -5.80
CA VAL A 71 -23.75 -8.64 -6.86
C VAL A 71 -23.11 -9.73 -7.71
N LYS A 72 -23.32 -9.68 -9.03
CA LYS A 72 -22.71 -10.61 -9.99
C LYS A 72 -21.18 -10.62 -9.83
N VAL A 73 -20.56 -11.80 -9.79
CA VAL A 73 -19.11 -11.97 -9.58
C VAL A 73 -18.23 -11.19 -10.56
N THR A 74 -18.70 -10.95 -11.79
CA THR A 74 -17.99 -10.10 -12.76
C THR A 74 -17.90 -8.65 -12.27
N ILE A 75 -18.98 -8.11 -11.70
CA ILE A 75 -19.02 -6.76 -11.13
C ILE A 75 -18.09 -6.69 -9.90
N GLN A 76 -18.04 -7.74 -9.08
CA GLN A 76 -17.16 -7.77 -7.91
C GLN A 76 -15.68 -7.73 -8.30
N ALA A 77 -15.28 -8.52 -9.30
CA ALA A 77 -13.91 -8.52 -9.82
C ALA A 77 -13.55 -7.16 -10.45
N ASP A 78 -14.44 -6.61 -11.27
CA ASP A 78 -14.24 -5.31 -11.93
C ASP A 78 -14.16 -4.16 -10.92
N LYS A 79 -15.04 -4.15 -9.90
CA LYS A 79 -15.01 -3.20 -8.78
C LYS A 79 -13.67 -3.30 -8.04
N SER A 80 -13.27 -4.51 -7.65
CA SER A 80 -12.02 -4.75 -6.93
C SER A 80 -10.80 -4.26 -7.72
N PHE A 81 -10.78 -4.48 -9.04
CA PHE A 81 -9.74 -3.96 -9.92
C PHE A 81 -9.75 -2.43 -9.98
N SER A 82 -10.93 -1.84 -10.18
CA SER A 82 -11.11 -0.40 -10.34
C SER A 82 -10.69 0.38 -9.09
N ASP A 83 -11.07 -0.13 -7.91
CA ASP A 83 -10.72 0.47 -6.61
C ASP A 83 -9.20 0.54 -6.42
N GLU A 84 -8.50 -0.59 -6.63
CA GLU A 84 -7.05 -0.66 -6.45
C GLU A 84 -6.28 0.05 -7.56
N PHE A 85 -6.71 -0.10 -8.82
CA PHE A 85 -6.10 0.59 -9.96
C PHE A 85 -6.21 2.11 -9.79
N GLY A 86 -7.38 2.63 -9.40
CA GLY A 86 -7.60 4.06 -9.18
C GLY A 86 -6.66 4.61 -8.11
N ALA A 87 -6.46 3.86 -7.03
CA ALA A 87 -5.54 4.22 -5.96
C ALA A 87 -4.08 4.32 -6.45
N TYR A 88 -3.57 3.28 -7.12
CA TYR A 88 -2.21 3.29 -7.67
C TYR A 88 -2.01 4.35 -8.75
N HIS A 89 -3.00 4.56 -9.62
CA HIS A 89 -2.96 5.59 -10.65
C HIS A 89 -2.84 7.00 -10.06
N LEU A 90 -3.60 7.29 -9.00
CA LEU A 90 -3.49 8.57 -8.30
C LEU A 90 -2.12 8.77 -7.66
N LEU A 91 -1.59 7.74 -6.99
CA LEU A 91 -0.25 7.77 -6.40
C LEU A 91 0.82 7.98 -7.48
N TYR A 92 0.65 7.34 -8.63
CA TYR A 92 1.51 7.49 -9.79
C TYR A 92 1.54 8.92 -10.32
N LYS A 93 0.38 9.52 -10.56
CA LYS A 93 0.25 10.93 -10.99
C LYS A 93 0.88 11.91 -10.00
N ARG A 94 0.99 11.54 -8.72
CA ARG A 94 1.64 12.34 -7.68
C ARG A 94 3.12 12.00 -7.46
N ASN A 95 3.72 11.18 -8.32
CA ASN A 95 5.10 10.69 -8.22
C ASN A 95 5.38 9.89 -6.93
N LEU A 96 4.35 9.27 -6.34
CA LEU A 96 4.42 8.49 -5.10
C LEU A 96 4.50 6.99 -5.32
N THR A 97 4.61 6.57 -6.57
CA THR A 97 5.00 5.23 -7.00
C THR A 97 6.20 5.28 -7.95
N ARG A 98 6.74 6.46 -8.32
CA ARG A 98 7.86 6.58 -9.26
C ARG A 98 9.22 6.51 -8.57
N PHE A 99 10.09 5.59 -8.98
CA PHE A 99 11.49 5.58 -8.56
C PHE A 99 12.30 6.63 -9.35
N ASN A 100 12.76 7.70 -8.69
CA ASN A 100 13.60 8.74 -9.27
C ASN A 100 15.04 8.61 -8.75
N ARG A 101 15.90 7.94 -9.53
CA ARG A 101 17.31 7.71 -9.16
C ARG A 101 18.06 8.98 -8.76
N ASN A 102 17.81 10.12 -9.41
CA ASN A 102 18.57 11.35 -9.19
C ASN A 102 18.11 12.13 -7.94
N LYS A 103 16.84 12.01 -7.54
CA LYS A 103 16.29 12.66 -6.34
C LYS A 103 16.54 11.88 -5.05
N PHE A 104 16.78 10.56 -5.17
CA PHE A 104 16.91 9.67 -4.01
C PHE A 104 18.34 9.40 -3.55
N ILE A 105 19.36 9.87 -4.29
CA ILE A 105 20.76 9.81 -3.86
C ILE A 105 20.99 10.67 -2.60
N SER A 106 20.24 11.76 -2.38
CA SER A 106 20.41 12.63 -1.21
C SER A 106 19.47 12.33 -0.03
N THR A 107 18.42 11.50 -0.22
CA THR A 107 17.39 11.24 0.81
C THR A 107 17.09 9.77 1.08
N GLY A 108 17.53 8.84 0.22
CA GLY A 108 17.51 7.40 0.48
C GLY A 108 16.14 6.69 0.49
N TYR A 109 15.03 7.29 0.04
CA TYR A 109 13.71 6.67 0.22
C TYR A 109 12.83 6.61 -1.05
N SER A 110 12.71 5.41 -1.62
CA SER A 110 11.80 4.97 -2.72
C SER A 110 10.30 4.99 -2.30
N PRO A 111 9.31 5.00 -3.22
CA PRO A 111 7.96 5.51 -2.99
C PRO A 111 7.11 4.77 -1.94
N ILE A 112 6.05 5.48 -1.50
CA ILE A 112 5.00 5.09 -0.53
C ILE A 112 4.41 3.72 -0.79
N ALA A 113 4.28 3.42 -2.08
CA ALA A 113 3.71 2.22 -2.62
C ALA A 113 4.69 1.58 -3.61
N PRO A 114 4.46 0.31 -3.98
CA PRO A 114 5.14 -0.33 -5.10
C PRO A 114 5.12 0.53 -6.36
N GLN A 115 6.19 0.47 -7.17
CA GLN A 115 6.15 1.08 -8.49
C GLN A 115 4.98 0.54 -9.31
N PHE A 116 4.17 1.45 -9.84
CA PHE A 116 3.00 1.11 -10.65
C PHE A 116 3.40 0.99 -12.13
N TYR A 117 3.04 -0.13 -12.76
CA TYR A 117 3.27 -0.41 -14.19
C TYR A 117 1.98 -0.44 -15.01
N GLY A 118 0.84 -0.06 -14.41
CA GLY A 118 -0.43 0.03 -15.09
C GLY A 118 -1.33 -1.20 -14.93
N GLY A 119 -2.46 -1.11 -15.62
CA GLY A 119 -3.46 -2.15 -15.76
C GLY A 119 -3.37 -2.75 -17.15
N TRP A 120 -3.50 -4.07 -17.21
CA TRP A 120 -3.36 -4.88 -18.39
C TRP A 120 -4.59 -5.76 -18.55
N THR A 121 -4.82 -6.23 -19.78
CA THR A 121 -5.78 -7.30 -20.03
C THR A 121 -5.03 -8.53 -20.51
N ALA A 122 -5.46 -9.70 -20.06
CA ALA A 122 -4.93 -10.98 -20.53
C ALA A 122 -6.08 -11.85 -21.03
N THR A 123 -5.83 -12.62 -22.08
CA THR A 123 -6.75 -13.66 -22.56
C THR A 123 -6.38 -14.97 -21.90
N VAL A 124 -7.33 -15.58 -21.19
CA VAL A 124 -7.15 -16.87 -20.53
C VAL A 124 -8.02 -17.91 -21.23
N SER A 125 -7.39 -18.98 -21.68
CA SER A 125 -8.07 -20.16 -22.25
C SER A 125 -8.30 -21.21 -21.17
N SER A 126 -9.29 -22.07 -21.38
CA SER A 126 -9.52 -23.20 -20.48
C SER A 126 -8.51 -24.33 -20.73
N VAL A 127 -8.05 -24.96 -19.64
CA VAL A 127 -7.32 -26.23 -19.70
C VAL A 127 -8.26 -27.44 -19.81
N ASN A 128 -9.55 -27.27 -19.50
CA ASN A 128 -10.55 -28.31 -19.69
C ASN A 128 -10.86 -28.44 -21.19
N GLN A 129 -10.68 -29.65 -21.73
CA GLN A 129 -10.90 -29.99 -23.13
C GLN A 129 -12.31 -29.63 -23.62
N GLU A 130 -13.35 -29.82 -22.79
CA GLU A 130 -14.76 -29.57 -23.13
C GLU A 130 -15.07 -28.10 -23.44
N VAL A 131 -14.24 -27.20 -22.91
CA VAL A 131 -14.37 -25.74 -23.09
C VAL A 131 -13.06 -25.12 -23.57
N SER A 132 -12.20 -25.92 -24.19
CA SER A 132 -10.87 -25.52 -24.67
C SER A 132 -10.92 -24.44 -25.76
N ASN A 133 -12.03 -24.38 -26.51
CA ASN A 133 -12.32 -23.33 -27.49
C ASN A 133 -12.82 -22.02 -26.87
N ARG A 134 -13.06 -21.98 -25.56
CA ARG A 134 -13.51 -20.77 -24.85
C ARG A 134 -12.31 -20.05 -24.26
N SER A 135 -12.29 -18.74 -24.48
CA SER A 135 -11.38 -17.84 -23.81
C SER A 135 -12.16 -16.71 -23.14
N ARG A 136 -11.56 -16.11 -22.11
CA ARG A 136 -12.10 -14.92 -21.45
C ARG A 136 -11.00 -13.88 -21.29
N LYS A 137 -11.38 -12.61 -21.29
CA LYS A 137 -10.49 -11.52 -20.94
C LYS A 137 -10.57 -11.25 -19.44
N ILE A 138 -9.42 -11.07 -18.82
CA ILE A 138 -9.29 -10.77 -17.39
C ILE A 138 -8.49 -9.48 -17.20
N ALA A 139 -8.76 -8.76 -16.12
CA ALA A 139 -7.98 -7.59 -15.74
C ALA A 139 -6.77 -8.01 -14.89
N VAL A 140 -5.63 -7.36 -15.12
CA VAL A 140 -4.38 -7.62 -14.42
C VAL A 140 -3.78 -6.31 -13.97
N LEU A 141 -3.50 -6.17 -12.68
CA LEU A 141 -2.77 -5.05 -12.12
C LEU A 141 -1.29 -5.42 -12.01
N ALA A 142 -0.41 -4.63 -12.63
CA ALA A 142 1.03 -4.84 -12.59
C ALA A 142 1.72 -3.80 -11.71
N VAL A 143 2.43 -4.26 -10.68
CA VAL A 143 3.22 -3.42 -9.77
C VAL A 143 4.59 -4.05 -9.49
N GLU A 144 5.47 -3.29 -8.83
CA GLU A 144 6.77 -3.75 -8.34
C GLU A 144 6.61 -5.00 -7.49
N TYR A 145 7.37 -6.03 -7.85
CA TYR A 145 7.63 -7.11 -6.91
C TYR A 145 8.60 -6.58 -5.84
N VAL A 146 8.04 -6.26 -4.67
CA VAL A 146 8.83 -5.81 -3.52
C VAL A 146 9.46 -7.03 -2.87
N ASP A 147 10.73 -7.26 -3.17
CA ASP A 147 11.50 -8.35 -2.59
C ASP A 147 11.92 -7.98 -1.16
N GLY A 148 11.31 -8.64 -0.18
CA GLY A 148 11.41 -8.28 1.23
C GLY A 148 10.59 -9.20 2.13
N VAL A 149 10.50 -8.85 3.40
CA VAL A 149 9.77 -9.59 4.43
C VAL A 149 8.47 -8.87 4.79
N CYS A 150 7.39 -9.62 5.02
CA CYS A 150 6.15 -9.05 5.52
C CYS A 150 6.37 -8.58 6.97
N LEU A 151 5.95 -7.37 7.29
CA LEU A 151 6.13 -6.80 8.63
C LEU A 151 5.42 -7.66 9.69
N GLN A 152 4.28 -8.26 9.36
CA GLN A 152 3.56 -9.18 10.26
C GLN A 152 4.41 -10.38 10.72
N ASP A 153 5.29 -10.88 9.85
CA ASP A 153 6.13 -12.05 10.14
C ASP A 153 7.28 -11.70 11.10
N LEU A 154 7.50 -10.40 11.34
CA LEU A 154 8.48 -9.90 12.31
C LEU A 154 7.88 -9.68 13.70
N PHE A 155 6.67 -10.19 13.94
CA PHE A 155 5.99 -10.13 15.23
C PHE A 155 6.18 -11.49 15.92
N GLY A 156 6.91 -11.49 17.03
CA GLY A 156 7.03 -12.64 17.93
C GLY A 156 5.98 -12.63 19.05
N PRO A 157 5.89 -13.71 19.85
CA PRO A 157 4.94 -13.83 20.95
C PRO A 157 5.09 -12.74 22.04
N CYS A 158 6.33 -12.28 22.27
CA CYS A 158 6.67 -11.35 23.34
C CYS A 158 7.20 -9.99 22.85
N GLY A 159 7.25 -9.76 21.54
CA GLY A 159 7.95 -8.60 20.99
C GLY A 159 8.24 -8.73 19.50
N PRO A 160 9.03 -7.83 18.90
CA PRO A 160 9.57 -8.05 17.56
C PRO A 160 10.51 -9.26 17.55
N VAL A 161 10.68 -9.90 16.39
CA VAL A 161 11.68 -10.98 16.22
C VAL A 161 13.07 -10.45 16.59
N GLU A 162 13.82 -11.22 17.39
CA GLU A 162 15.16 -10.84 17.83
C GLU A 162 16.24 -11.16 16.78
N GLY A 163 17.32 -10.38 16.79
CA GLY A 163 18.46 -10.57 15.89
C GLY A 163 18.30 -9.88 14.52
N PRO A 164 19.32 -10.02 13.65
CA PRO A 164 19.29 -9.43 12.32
C PRO A 164 18.31 -10.18 11.42
N VAL A 165 17.37 -9.44 10.84
CA VAL A 165 16.46 -9.96 9.81
C VAL A 165 17.23 -10.01 8.50
N GLN A 166 17.50 -11.21 8.02
CA GLN A 166 18.16 -11.42 6.74
C GLN A 166 17.17 -11.25 5.60
N LEU A 167 17.61 -10.57 4.56
CA LEU A 167 16.90 -10.39 3.30
C LEU A 167 17.73 -11.06 2.20
N TYR A 168 17.01 -11.63 1.23
CA TYR A 168 17.62 -12.19 0.01
C TYR A 168 18.54 -13.41 0.24
N GLU A 169 18.27 -14.23 1.26
CA GLU A 169 19.11 -15.36 1.72
C GLU A 169 19.54 -16.34 0.61
N ASN A 170 18.83 -16.38 -0.52
CA ASN A 170 19.12 -17.25 -1.67
C ASN A 170 19.68 -16.49 -2.88
N THR A 171 20.30 -15.32 -2.67
CA THR A 171 20.90 -14.53 -3.75
C THR A 171 22.35 -14.16 -3.43
N LYS A 172 23.10 -13.73 -4.45
CA LYS A 172 24.47 -13.22 -4.28
C LYS A 172 24.55 -11.93 -3.45
N TYR A 173 23.42 -11.33 -3.12
CA TYR A 173 23.32 -10.06 -2.40
C TYR A 173 22.64 -10.35 -1.07
N THR A 174 23.35 -10.23 0.03
CA THR A 174 22.77 -10.35 1.38
C THR A 174 22.58 -8.95 1.94
N ALA A 175 21.39 -8.67 2.44
CA ALA A 175 21.11 -7.45 3.19
C ALA A 175 20.46 -7.84 4.52
N SER A 176 20.67 -7.04 5.56
CA SER A 176 20.05 -7.30 6.85
C SER A 176 19.77 -6.01 7.59
N PHE A 177 18.75 -6.03 8.45
CA PHE A 177 18.46 -4.94 9.37
C PHE A 177 18.08 -5.48 10.74
N THR A 178 18.23 -4.67 11.78
CA THR A 178 17.84 -5.01 13.15
C THR A 178 16.40 -4.60 13.43
N THR A 179 15.79 -5.23 14.42
CA THR A 179 14.45 -4.90 14.93
C THR A 179 14.51 -4.16 16.28
N ASP A 180 15.64 -3.53 16.57
CA ASP A 180 15.78 -2.67 17.75
C ASP A 180 14.78 -1.51 17.72
N GLN A 181 14.56 -0.89 18.87
CA GLN A 181 13.58 0.19 18.99
C GLN A 181 13.83 1.34 18.03
N HIS A 182 15.08 1.75 17.84
CA HIS A 182 15.39 2.86 16.96
C HIS A 182 15.04 2.52 15.49
N GLN A 183 15.42 1.34 15.00
CA GLN A 183 15.11 0.90 13.64
C GLN A 183 13.60 0.70 13.43
N ARG A 184 12.89 0.14 14.44
CA ARG A 184 11.42 0.03 14.42
C ARG A 184 10.75 1.40 14.33
N MET A 185 11.18 2.37 15.13
CA MET A 185 10.59 3.70 15.10
C MET A 185 10.89 4.44 13.80
N GLN A 186 12.04 4.22 13.16
CA GLN A 186 12.30 4.72 11.81
C GLN A 186 11.35 4.11 10.76
N ILE A 187 11.07 2.81 10.84
CA ILE A 187 10.09 2.13 9.97
C ILE A 187 8.69 2.69 10.23
N MET A 188 8.28 2.85 11.48
CA MET A 188 7.00 3.45 11.84
C MET A 188 6.87 4.89 11.35
N ALA A 189 7.93 5.69 11.47
CA ALA A 189 7.96 7.05 10.94
C ALA A 189 7.74 7.06 9.43
N GLN A 190 8.41 6.15 8.69
CA GLN A 190 8.17 5.97 7.26
C GLN A 190 6.69 5.67 7.00
N LEU A 191 6.07 4.70 7.70
CA LEU A 191 4.67 4.34 7.46
C LEU A 191 3.69 5.49 7.75
N ILE A 192 3.89 6.19 8.86
CA ILE A 192 3.05 7.28 9.31
C ILE A 192 3.11 8.47 8.34
N GLU A 193 4.32 8.86 7.94
CA GLU A 193 4.52 9.92 6.95
C GLU A 193 3.77 9.64 5.65
N ARG A 194 3.75 8.36 5.29
CA ARG A 194 3.28 7.89 3.99
C ARG A 194 1.78 7.63 3.93
N TYR A 195 1.12 7.42 5.08
CA TYR A 195 -0.32 7.14 5.17
C TYR A 195 -1.22 8.27 4.63
N ARG A 196 -0.74 9.52 4.63
CA ARG A 196 -1.57 10.71 4.37
C ARG A 196 -1.16 11.51 3.14
N HIS A 197 -0.19 11.02 2.39
CA HIS A 197 0.17 11.64 1.14
C HIS A 197 -0.99 11.54 0.15
N ALA A 198 -1.15 12.56 -0.69
CA ALA A 198 -1.98 12.48 -1.89
C ALA A 198 -3.48 12.25 -1.70
N ARG A 199 -4.12 12.81 -0.66
CA ARG A 199 -5.60 12.80 -0.53
C ARG A 199 -6.20 11.39 -0.70
N ILE A 200 -5.45 10.37 -0.30
CA ILE A 200 -5.84 8.97 -0.31
C ILE A 200 -5.74 8.46 1.11
N ASN A 201 -6.76 7.71 1.53
CA ASN A 201 -6.74 7.00 2.80
C ASN A 201 -6.61 5.51 2.48
N HIS A 202 -5.52 4.86 2.89
CA HIS A 202 -5.32 3.42 2.62
C HIS A 202 -6.43 2.53 3.18
N CYS A 203 -7.03 2.91 4.32
CA CYS A 203 -8.06 2.16 5.05
C CYS A 203 -7.70 0.72 5.46
N GLY A 204 -6.46 0.29 5.27
CA GLY A 204 -5.97 -1.03 5.68
C GLY A 204 -4.50 -0.98 6.10
N VAL A 205 -4.10 0.00 6.90
CA VAL A 205 -2.73 0.07 7.43
C VAL A 205 -2.61 -0.92 8.56
N SER A 206 -1.94 -2.02 8.28
CA SER A 206 -1.71 -3.13 9.19
C SER A 206 -0.40 -3.84 8.81
N PRO A 207 0.26 -4.55 9.72
CA PRO A 207 1.54 -5.18 9.46
C PRO A 207 1.53 -6.16 8.27
N ASN A 208 0.41 -6.85 8.04
CA ASN A 208 0.25 -7.78 6.90
C ASN A 208 0.21 -7.08 5.52
N ASN A 209 0.04 -5.76 5.49
CA ASN A 209 0.02 -4.94 4.29
C ASN A 209 1.29 -4.09 4.17
N VAL A 210 2.34 -4.41 4.94
CA VAL A 210 3.63 -3.72 4.87
C VAL A 210 4.73 -4.73 4.55
N ILE A 211 5.52 -4.42 3.53
CA ILE A 211 6.72 -5.19 3.18
C ILE A 211 7.94 -4.34 3.51
N ILE A 212 8.88 -4.91 4.28
CA ILE A 212 10.18 -4.31 4.57
C ILE A 212 11.19 -4.87 3.58
N SER A 213 11.83 -3.99 2.81
CA SER A 213 12.81 -4.35 1.77
C SER A 213 14.06 -3.49 1.91
N MET A 214 15.18 -3.94 1.35
CA MET A 214 16.43 -3.19 1.34
C MET A 214 17.03 -3.21 -0.08
N PRO A 215 16.52 -2.34 -0.99
CA PRO A 215 17.05 -2.23 -2.35
C PRO A 215 18.57 -2.03 -2.33
N ARG A 216 19.28 -2.61 -3.31
CA ARG A 216 20.75 -2.63 -3.39
C ARG A 216 21.48 -1.28 -3.24
N ASN A 217 20.76 -0.18 -3.44
CA ASN A 217 21.33 1.17 -3.38
C ASN A 217 20.90 1.93 -2.11
N LEU A 218 20.27 1.25 -1.14
CA LEU A 218 19.81 1.85 0.10
C LEU A 218 20.50 1.18 1.29
N ASP A 219 21.11 2.00 2.14
CA ASP A 219 21.74 1.54 3.39
C ASP A 219 20.72 1.39 4.54
N LYS A 220 19.44 1.66 4.27
CA LYS A 220 18.36 1.62 5.27
C LYS A 220 17.16 0.84 4.75
N PRO A 221 16.42 0.14 5.64
CA PRO A 221 15.21 -0.56 5.26
C PRO A 221 14.14 0.42 4.76
N ARG A 222 13.51 0.05 3.64
CA ARG A 222 12.36 0.72 3.04
C ARG A 222 11.10 0.00 3.48
N ALA A 223 10.19 0.73 4.12
CA ALA A 223 8.83 0.26 4.40
C ALA A 223 7.90 0.56 3.21
N VAL A 224 7.27 -0.47 2.65
CA VAL A 224 6.37 -0.36 1.49
C VAL A 224 4.97 -0.79 1.88
N LEU A 225 4.01 0.12 1.77
CA LEU A 225 2.60 -0.19 1.97
C LEU A 225 2.03 -0.82 0.69
N VAL A 226 1.30 -1.92 0.82
CA VAL A 226 0.69 -2.68 -0.28
C VAL A 226 -0.80 -2.92 -0.03
N ASP A 227 -1.49 -3.48 -1.03
CA ASP A 227 -2.92 -3.82 -0.97
C ASP A 227 -3.87 -2.61 -0.86
N TYR A 228 -3.78 -1.72 -1.85
CA TYR A 228 -4.59 -0.50 -1.96
C TYR A 228 -6.06 -0.76 -2.35
N GLY A 229 -6.53 -2.01 -2.37
CA GLY A 229 -7.90 -2.37 -2.78
C GLY A 229 -9.00 -1.81 -1.88
N ARG A 230 -8.67 -1.34 -0.68
CA ARG A 230 -9.60 -0.64 0.23
C ARG A 230 -9.38 0.86 0.30
N ALA A 231 -8.43 1.38 -0.49
CA ALA A 231 -8.04 2.76 -0.38
C ALA A 231 -9.15 3.68 -0.89
N ILE A 232 -9.41 4.76 -0.15
CA ILE A 232 -10.44 5.74 -0.50
C ILE A 232 -9.75 6.99 -1.04
N ILE A 233 -10.06 7.33 -2.28
CA ILE A 233 -9.65 8.58 -2.92
C ILE A 233 -10.63 9.68 -2.52
N ASP A 234 -10.12 10.72 -1.87
CA ASP A 234 -10.95 11.78 -1.27
C ASP A 234 -11.84 12.52 -2.29
N LYS A 235 -11.35 12.68 -3.52
CA LYS A 235 -12.13 13.30 -4.62
C LYS A 235 -13.32 12.44 -5.07
N GLN A 236 -13.27 11.14 -4.83
CA GLN A 236 -14.31 10.19 -5.25
C GLN A 236 -15.29 9.85 -4.12
N ARG A 237 -15.17 10.48 -2.95
CA ARG A 237 -16.08 10.28 -1.83
C ARG A 237 -17.44 10.92 -2.10
N THR A 238 -18.50 10.28 -1.60
CA THR A 238 -19.80 10.95 -1.42
C THR A 238 -19.65 12.09 -0.41
N TYR A 239 -20.44 13.16 -0.56
CA TYR A 239 -20.28 14.40 0.18
C TYR A 239 -20.13 14.19 1.72
N PRO A 240 -19.18 14.89 2.39
CA PRO A 240 -18.26 15.88 1.82
C PRO A 240 -17.08 15.23 1.06
N ALA A 241 -17.07 15.45 -0.26
CA ALA A 241 -15.97 15.10 -1.14
C ALA A 241 -14.86 16.14 -1.01
N GLU A 242 -13.62 15.78 -1.37
CA GLU A 242 -12.48 16.70 -1.34
C GLU A 242 -12.21 17.33 0.05
N PHE A 243 -12.53 16.64 1.15
CA PHE A 243 -12.28 17.14 2.51
C PHE A 243 -10.85 17.67 2.69
N TRP A 244 -9.86 17.02 2.08
CA TRP A 244 -8.45 17.41 2.19
C TRP A 244 -8.05 18.59 1.31
N LYS A 245 -8.93 19.12 0.45
CA LYS A 245 -8.63 20.27 -0.42
C LYS A 245 -8.46 21.57 0.36
N HIS A 246 -9.06 21.68 1.53
CA HIS A 246 -9.02 22.87 2.37
C HIS A 246 -7.74 23.01 3.21
N PHE A 247 -6.84 22.03 3.14
CA PHE A 247 -5.58 22.04 3.87
C PHE A 247 -4.42 22.40 2.92
N PRO A 248 -3.62 23.43 3.26
CA PRO A 248 -2.53 23.90 2.40
C PRO A 248 -1.38 22.88 2.33
N THR A 249 -1.21 22.06 3.37
CA THR A 249 -0.19 21.00 3.43
C THR A 249 -0.79 19.69 3.96
N LYS A 250 0.03 18.66 4.16
CA LYS A 250 -0.41 17.39 4.75
C LYS A 250 -0.85 17.61 6.20
N HIS A 251 -1.70 16.74 6.73
CA HIS A 251 -1.99 16.81 8.16
C HIS A 251 -0.82 16.34 9.00
N HIS A 252 -0.60 17.01 10.12
CA HIS A 252 0.33 16.50 11.12
C HIS A 252 -0.14 15.12 11.60
N PRO A 253 0.73 14.09 11.65
CA PRO A 253 0.35 12.74 12.06
C PRO A 253 -0.39 12.63 13.39
N PHE A 254 -0.07 13.51 14.33
CA PHE A 254 -0.73 13.65 15.64
C PHE A 254 -2.26 13.65 15.56
N LEU A 255 -2.85 14.27 14.54
CA LEU A 255 -4.31 14.36 14.42
C LEU A 255 -5.01 13.05 14.08
N ARG A 256 -4.25 12.01 13.71
CA ARG A 256 -4.83 10.76 13.22
C ARG A 256 -4.28 9.55 13.90
N PHE A 257 -3.00 9.54 14.25
CA PHE A 257 -2.36 8.40 14.86
C PHE A 257 -2.40 8.53 16.39
N GLY A 258 -3.46 7.99 16.98
CA GLY A 258 -3.52 7.67 18.40
C GLY A 258 -3.14 6.22 18.65
N HIS A 259 -3.12 5.82 19.92
CA HIS A 259 -2.80 4.44 20.33
C HIS A 259 -3.70 3.42 19.64
N THR A 260 -5.01 3.66 19.60
CA THR A 260 -5.99 2.77 18.98
C THR A 260 -5.68 2.49 17.50
N ARG A 261 -5.17 3.48 16.76
CA ARG A 261 -4.80 3.28 15.35
C ARG A 261 -3.51 2.48 15.16
N LEU A 262 -2.63 2.53 16.15
CA LEU A 262 -1.37 1.81 16.17
C LEU A 262 -1.48 0.45 16.88
N GLU A 263 -2.68 0.04 17.30
CA GLU A 263 -2.91 -1.22 18.00
C GLU A 263 -2.44 -2.44 17.20
N HIS A 264 -2.64 -2.45 15.89
CA HIS A 264 -2.12 -3.50 15.02
C HIS A 264 -0.59 -3.59 15.03
N PHE A 265 0.11 -2.56 15.53
CA PHE A 265 1.56 -2.46 15.68
C PHE A 265 2.01 -2.50 17.15
N ARG A 266 1.18 -2.99 18.08
CA ARG A 266 1.42 -2.90 19.54
C ARG A 266 2.75 -3.47 20.06
N VAL A 267 3.39 -4.39 19.33
CA VAL A 267 4.72 -4.93 19.70
C VAL A 267 5.86 -4.21 18.98
N TRP A 268 5.53 -3.37 18.01
CA TRP A 268 6.47 -2.55 17.22
C TRP A 268 6.56 -1.10 17.71
N VAL A 269 5.55 -0.63 18.44
CA VAL A 269 5.58 0.63 19.21
C VAL A 269 5.94 0.29 20.67
N PRO A 270 6.74 1.12 21.37
CA PRO A 270 7.06 0.88 22.77
C PRO A 270 5.81 0.77 23.65
N LEU A 271 5.77 -0.24 24.51
CA LEU A 271 4.59 -0.58 25.31
C LEU A 271 4.30 0.52 26.34
N GLU A 272 5.36 1.14 26.86
CA GLU A 272 5.29 2.25 27.82
C GLU A 272 4.63 3.51 27.25
N TRP A 273 4.40 3.60 25.93
CA TRP A 273 3.67 4.70 25.32
C TRP A 273 2.15 4.52 25.39
N ARG A 274 1.68 3.36 25.84
CA ARG A 274 0.26 3.08 26.03
C ARG A 274 -0.29 3.93 27.18
N GLY A 275 -1.45 4.52 26.96
CA GLY A 275 -2.19 5.23 28.00
C GLY A 275 -2.69 4.28 29.09
N PRO A 276 -3.08 4.81 30.25
CA PRO A 276 -3.63 3.98 31.31
C PRO A 276 -4.91 3.26 30.84
N PRO A 277 -5.31 2.13 31.47
CA PRO A 277 -6.42 1.31 30.99
C PRO A 277 -7.77 2.03 30.87
N ASP A 278 -7.97 3.07 31.68
CA ASP A 278 -9.15 3.94 31.73
C ASP A 278 -9.11 5.09 30.71
N ASP A 279 -7.93 5.43 30.16
CA ASP A 279 -7.77 6.40 29.08
C ASP A 279 -6.64 5.98 28.12
N LEU A 280 -6.97 5.05 27.22
CA LEU A 280 -6.02 4.53 26.23
C LEU A 280 -5.49 5.58 25.24
N GLU A 281 -6.14 6.74 25.12
CA GLU A 281 -5.72 7.83 24.22
C GLU A 281 -4.77 8.83 24.90
N HIS A 282 -4.65 8.79 26.23
CA HIS A 282 -3.66 9.55 26.98
C HIS A 282 -2.24 8.98 26.78
N THR A 283 -1.63 9.31 25.64
CA THR A 283 -0.34 8.75 25.19
C THR A 283 0.75 9.82 25.04
N PRO A 284 1.19 10.47 26.14
CA PRO A 284 2.11 11.60 26.08
C PRO A 284 3.46 11.28 25.43
N LEU A 285 3.99 10.06 25.63
CA LEU A 285 5.25 9.63 25.02
C LEU A 285 5.13 9.43 23.50
N LEU A 286 3.99 8.88 23.03
CA LEU A 286 3.71 8.78 21.60
C LEU A 286 3.63 10.17 20.95
N TYR A 287 2.92 11.10 21.59
CA TYR A 287 2.79 12.46 21.09
C TYR A 287 4.13 13.19 21.11
N HIS A 288 4.93 13.03 22.16
CA HIS A 288 6.28 13.59 22.22
C HIS A 288 7.16 13.08 21.07
N TRP A 289 7.17 11.76 20.84
CA TRP A 289 7.88 11.18 19.71
C TRP A 289 7.41 11.73 18.36
N MET A 290 6.09 11.93 18.18
CA MET A 290 5.57 12.54 16.95
C MET A 290 6.06 13.97 16.74
N MET A 291 6.12 14.80 17.79
CA MET A 291 6.61 16.17 17.65
C MET A 291 8.11 16.21 17.34
N ILE A 292 8.90 15.29 17.91
CA ILE A 292 10.33 15.17 17.58
C ILE A 292 10.50 14.71 16.12
N THR A 293 9.68 13.76 15.68
CA THR A 293 9.86 13.11 14.37
C THR A 293 9.30 13.94 13.21
N PHE A 294 8.16 14.60 13.40
CA PHE A 294 7.41 15.31 12.36
C PHE A 294 7.39 16.83 12.57
N GLY A 295 8.00 17.32 13.64
CA GLY A 295 8.08 18.74 13.99
C GLY A 295 6.92 19.20 14.88
N GLY A 296 6.98 20.48 15.30
CA GLY A 296 5.94 21.08 16.14
C GLY A 296 4.60 21.22 15.43
N LEU A 297 3.55 21.51 16.21
CA LEU A 297 2.19 21.75 15.70
C LEU A 297 1.97 23.19 15.17
N VAL A 298 2.83 24.11 15.57
CA VAL A 298 2.76 25.54 15.25
C VAL A 298 3.86 25.85 14.24
N ASP A 299 3.52 26.65 13.22
CA ASP A 299 4.43 27.12 12.16
C ASP A 299 5.23 26.03 11.44
N ASN A 300 4.66 24.83 11.33
CA ASN A 300 5.28 23.72 10.64
C ASN A 300 5.07 23.84 9.12
N PRO A 301 6.13 24.03 8.31
CA PRO A 301 6.00 24.22 6.87
C PRO A 301 5.56 22.94 6.14
N ASN A 302 5.74 21.77 6.77
CA ASN A 302 5.45 20.48 6.15
C ASN A 302 4.03 19.98 6.48
N TYR A 303 3.45 20.45 7.59
CA TYR A 303 2.17 19.94 8.09
C TYR A 303 1.22 21.03 8.59
N THR A 304 -0.08 20.78 8.40
CA THR A 304 -1.17 21.59 8.91
C THR A 304 -1.94 20.82 9.98
N VAL A 305 -2.27 21.49 11.08
CA VAL A 305 -3.08 20.92 12.16
C VAL A 305 -4.53 21.40 12.01
N PHE A 306 -4.73 22.71 12.00
CA PHE A 306 -6.04 23.32 11.88
C PHE A 306 -6.23 23.91 10.48
N ALA A 307 -7.40 23.66 9.87
CA ALA A 307 -7.76 24.35 8.64
C ALA A 307 -7.90 25.85 8.93
N LYS A 308 -7.30 26.69 8.09
CA LYS A 308 -7.66 28.10 8.02
C LYS A 308 -9.01 28.17 7.31
N PHE A 309 -10.11 28.01 8.04
CA PHE A 309 -11.43 28.26 7.48
C PHE A 309 -11.59 29.76 7.23
N SER A 310 -11.56 30.19 5.96
CA SER A 310 -12.05 31.52 5.60
C SER A 310 -13.56 31.55 5.81
N LYS A 311 -14.11 32.60 6.42
CA LYS A 311 -15.57 32.77 6.60
C LYS A 311 -16.39 32.63 5.31
N GLU A 312 -15.76 32.83 4.15
CA GLU A 312 -16.38 32.73 2.82
C GLU A 312 -16.67 31.29 2.35
N SER A 313 -16.09 30.26 2.98
CA SER A 313 -16.25 28.87 2.55
C SER A 313 -17.31 28.08 3.32
N MET A 314 -18.09 28.72 4.20
CA MET A 314 -19.25 28.05 4.79
C MET A 314 -20.38 28.05 3.76
N PRO A 315 -20.97 26.88 3.42
CA PRO A 315 -22.15 26.85 2.57
C PRO A 315 -23.21 27.74 3.22
N LYS A 316 -23.72 28.72 2.45
CA LYS A 316 -24.91 29.47 2.85
C LYS A 316 -25.95 28.42 3.19
N LYS A 317 -26.45 28.43 4.43
CA LYS A 317 -27.59 27.59 4.82
C LYS A 317 -28.66 27.83 3.77
N GLU A 318 -28.95 26.82 2.95
CA GLU A 318 -30.21 26.79 2.23
C GLU A 318 -31.27 26.73 3.32
N GLN A 319 -31.96 27.86 3.50
CA GLN A 319 -33.10 27.93 4.40
C GLN A 319 -34.21 27.03 3.84
N PRO A 320 -34.95 26.34 4.71
CA PRO A 320 -35.97 25.37 4.32
C PRO A 320 -37.11 25.99 3.50
#